data_AF-A0A016RWC8-F1
#
_entry.id   AF-A0A016RWC8-F1
#
_cell.length_a   1.000
_cell.length_b   1.000
_cell.length_c   1.000
_cell.angle_alpha   90.00
_cell.angle_beta   90.00
_cell.angle_gamma   90.00
#
_symmetry.space_group_name_H-M   'P 1'
#
loop_
_entity.id
_entity.type
_entity.pdbx_description
1 polymer ?
#
loop_
_entity_poly.entity_id
_entity_poly.type
_entity_poly.pdbx_seq_one_letter_code
_entity_poly.pdbx_strand_id
1 'polypeptide(L)'
;MSNNTTPLNRALPTRSSDKTLIRYATKDDPRGKYRATTLWNTIVRHFREEMPVKRHRRQLTYFEDSFTGKEAVDFLMVLLPRLIFEGRQVDRSNCTTLLQKFMDQGFIRKARSNPNEKDTFRDNASLYM
;
A
#
# COMPACT_ATOMS: atom_id res chain seq x y z
N MET A 1 -40.28 44.57 -8.19
CA MET A 1 -38.82 44.57 -8.00
C MET A 1 -38.44 43.17 -7.58
N SER A 2 -37.85 42.42 -8.50
CA SER A 2 -37.75 40.96 -8.46
C SER A 2 -36.55 40.49 -7.63
N ASN A 3 -36.77 39.43 -6.87
CA ASN A 3 -35.83 38.85 -5.91
C ASN A 3 -34.83 37.97 -6.66
N ASN A 4 -33.53 38.28 -6.59
CA ASN A 4 -32.48 37.46 -7.19
C ASN A 4 -32.20 36.24 -6.31
N THR A 5 -32.76 35.08 -6.69
CA THR A 5 -32.41 33.77 -6.15
C THR A 5 -31.26 33.18 -6.96
N THR A 6 -30.04 33.21 -6.42
CA THR A 6 -28.88 32.50 -6.99
C THR A 6 -28.85 31.06 -6.45
N PRO A 7 -28.91 30.00 -7.27
CA PRO A 7 -28.75 28.64 -6.76
C PRO A 7 -27.27 28.32 -6.51
N LEU A 8 -27.01 27.82 -5.29
CA LEU A 8 -25.71 27.32 -4.84
C LEU A 8 -25.34 26.06 -5.62
N ASN A 9 -24.55 26.20 -6.69
CA ASN A 9 -24.03 25.08 -7.46
C ASN A 9 -22.87 24.40 -6.69
N ARG A 10 -23.20 23.53 -5.72
CA ARG A 10 -22.23 22.67 -5.04
C ARG A 10 -21.98 21.44 -5.92
N ALA A 11 -21.13 21.60 -6.94
CA ALA A 11 -20.60 20.47 -7.68
C ALA A 11 -19.82 19.57 -6.70
N LEU A 12 -20.25 18.31 -6.55
CA LEU A 12 -19.46 17.27 -5.90
C LEU A 12 -18.15 17.09 -6.68
N PRO A 13 -16.99 16.92 -6.02
CA PRO A 13 -15.79 16.52 -6.72
C PRO A 13 -16.03 15.11 -7.28
N THR A 14 -16.18 15.05 -8.61
CA THR A 14 -16.29 13.80 -9.34
C THR A 14 -14.97 13.03 -9.16
N ARG A 15 -15.07 11.91 -8.45
CA ARG A 15 -14.00 10.93 -8.25
C ARG A 15 -13.64 10.34 -9.61
N SER A 16 -12.75 11.01 -10.33
CA SER A 16 -12.28 10.59 -11.65
C SER A 16 -10.76 10.64 -11.72
N SER A 17 -10.19 9.49 -12.07
CA SER A 17 -8.88 9.33 -12.70
C SER A 17 -7.64 9.46 -11.80
N ASP A 18 -7.46 8.53 -10.86
CA ASP A 18 -6.18 8.31 -10.18
C ASP A 18 -5.21 7.49 -11.07
N LYS A 19 -4.91 8.04 -12.25
CA LYS A 19 -3.87 7.51 -13.14
C LYS A 19 -2.57 8.28 -12.84
N THR A 20 -1.68 7.65 -12.06
CA THR A 20 -0.23 7.94 -12.03
C THR A 20 0.20 9.27 -11.38
N LEU A 21 -0.18 9.53 -10.13
CA LEU A 21 0.17 10.77 -9.40
C LEU A 21 1.44 10.70 -8.53
N ILE A 22 2.51 10.01 -8.97
CA ILE A 22 3.85 10.25 -8.42
C ILE A 22 4.84 10.64 -9.53
N ARG A 23 4.48 11.63 -10.35
CA ARG A 23 5.46 12.36 -11.18
C ARG A 23 5.49 13.86 -10.96
N TYR A 24 4.70 14.41 -10.04
CA TYR A 24 4.66 15.85 -9.79
C TYR A 24 4.84 16.16 -8.31
N ALA A 25 6.09 16.40 -7.93
CA ALA A 25 6.40 17.21 -6.76
C ALA A 25 7.57 18.13 -7.14
N THR A 26 7.26 19.14 -7.95
CA THR A 26 8.14 20.30 -8.13
C THR A 26 8.29 21.01 -6.78
N LYS A 27 9.45 21.62 -6.54
CA LYS A 27 9.90 22.13 -5.23
C LYS A 27 8.93 23.08 -4.50
N ASP A 28 7.93 23.67 -5.17
CA ASP A 28 7.03 24.71 -4.64
C ASP A 28 5.54 24.32 -4.54
N ASP A 29 5.19 23.05 -4.30
CA ASP A 29 3.79 22.68 -4.00
C ASP A 29 3.49 22.84 -2.50
N PRO A 30 2.45 23.60 -2.07
CA PRO A 30 1.96 23.59 -0.70
C PRO A 30 1.42 22.22 -0.22
N ARG A 31 1.27 21.22 -1.10
CA ARG A 31 1.12 19.78 -0.77
C ARG A 31 2.45 19.08 -0.44
N GLY A 32 3.55 19.83 -0.44
CA GLY A 32 4.89 19.41 -0.03
C GLY A 32 4.96 19.04 1.47
N LYS A 33 4.13 19.69 2.30
CA LYS A 33 3.85 19.23 3.67
C LYS A 33 3.10 17.92 3.58
N TYR A 34 3.60 16.86 4.22
CA TYR A 34 3.04 15.49 4.16
C TYR A 34 3.33 14.68 2.89
N ARG A 35 4.38 15.00 2.12
CA ARG A 35 4.84 14.12 1.02
C ARG A 35 5.09 12.69 1.47
N ALA A 36 5.68 12.51 2.65
CA ALA A 36 5.91 11.18 3.22
C ALA A 36 4.61 10.42 3.46
N THR A 37 3.60 11.08 4.04
CA THR A 37 2.28 10.49 4.28
C THR A 37 1.54 10.18 2.98
N THR A 38 1.65 11.06 1.98
CA THR A 38 1.05 10.84 0.66
C THR A 38 1.68 9.65 -0.04
N LEU A 39 3.01 9.53 0.02
CA LEU A 39 3.75 8.37 -0.50
C LEU A 39 3.31 7.08 0.22
N TRP A 40 3.24 7.10 1.54
CA TRP A 40 2.77 5.96 2.33
C TRP A 40 1.38 5.50 1.90
N ASN A 41 0.41 6.42 1.83
CA ASN A 41 -0.96 6.11 1.42
C ASN A 41 -1.00 5.53 0.01
N THR A 42 -0.16 6.03 -0.89
CA THR A 42 -0.08 5.52 -2.27
C THR A 42 0.48 4.11 -2.30
N ILE A 43 1.55 3.82 -1.55
CA ILE A 43 2.10 2.46 -1.44
C ILE A 43 1.05 1.51 -0.86
N VAL A 44 0.38 1.87 0.23
CA VAL A 44 -0.67 1.04 0.84
C VAL A 44 -1.81 0.79 -0.14
N ARG A 45 -2.24 1.80 -0.90
CA ARG A 45 -3.28 1.65 -1.91
C ARG A 45 -2.87 0.68 -3.01
N HIS A 46 -1.72 0.88 -3.64
CA HIS A 46 -1.22 -0.03 -4.68
C HIS A 46 -0.99 -1.44 -4.15
N PHE A 47 -0.49 -1.59 -2.92
CA PHE A 47 -0.36 -2.91 -2.31
C PHE A 47 -1.71 -3.60 -2.16
N ARG A 48 -2.76 -2.91 -1.70
CA ARG A 48 -4.09 -3.51 -1.55
C ARG A 48 -4.78 -3.83 -2.87
N GLU A 49 -4.54 -3.03 -3.90
CA GLU A 49 -5.22 -3.14 -5.20
C GLU A 49 -4.50 -4.09 -6.17
N GLU A 50 -3.17 -4.16 -6.11
CA GLU A 50 -2.35 -4.84 -7.12
C GLU A 50 -1.57 -6.04 -6.57
N MET A 51 -1.50 -6.25 -5.25
CA MET A 51 -0.80 -7.41 -4.69
C MET A 51 -1.51 -8.69 -5.13
N PRO A 52 -0.82 -9.60 -5.85
CA PRO A 52 -1.43 -10.85 -6.28
C PRO A 52 -1.68 -11.75 -5.08
N VAL A 53 -2.95 -12.00 -4.79
CA VAL A 53 -3.39 -13.00 -3.82
C VAL A 53 -3.76 -14.29 -4.55
N LYS A 54 -3.43 -15.43 -3.95
CA LYS A 54 -3.68 -16.76 -4.51
C LYS A 54 -4.16 -17.72 -3.43
N ARG A 55 -4.71 -18.83 -3.88
CA ARG A 55 -4.98 -19.98 -3.00
C ARG A 55 -3.68 -20.71 -2.69
N HIS A 56 -3.31 -20.76 -1.42
CA HIS A 56 -2.16 -21.51 -0.94
C HIS A 56 -2.60 -22.72 -0.12
N ARG A 57 -2.05 -23.91 -0.43
CA ARG A 57 -2.21 -25.10 0.41
C ARG A 57 -1.02 -25.23 1.35
N ARG A 58 -1.28 -25.27 2.65
CA ARG A 58 -0.23 -25.56 3.65
C ARG A 58 -0.70 -26.67 4.57
N GLN A 59 0.04 -27.77 4.57
CA GLN A 59 -0.33 -29.00 5.27
C GLN A 59 -1.70 -29.51 4.77
N LEU A 60 -2.71 -29.52 5.65
CA LEU A 60 -4.07 -29.98 5.38
C LEU A 60 -5.08 -28.83 5.24
N THR A 61 -4.63 -27.58 5.27
CA THR A 61 -5.48 -26.39 5.22
C THR A 61 -5.23 -25.60 3.94
N TYR A 62 -6.32 -25.10 3.35
CA TYR A 62 -6.26 -24.15 2.25
C TYR A 62 -6.49 -22.73 2.79
N PHE A 63 -5.67 -21.80 2.33
CA PHE A 63 -5.79 -20.39 2.60
C PHE A 63 -6.14 -19.70 1.28
N GLU A 64 -7.39 -19.24 1.17
CA GLU A 64 -7.83 -18.39 0.06
C GLU A 64 -7.30 -16.97 0.26
N ASP A 65 -7.22 -16.20 -0.83
CA ASP A 65 -6.80 -14.80 -0.84
C ASP A 65 -5.52 -14.51 -0.02
N SER A 66 -4.54 -15.42 -0.11
CA SER A 66 -3.31 -15.35 0.66
C SER A 66 -2.09 -15.14 -0.23
N PHE A 67 -0.99 -14.69 0.37
CA PHE A 67 0.29 -14.52 -0.31
C PHE A 67 1.42 -14.97 0.60
N THR A 68 2.53 -15.39 0.00
CA THR A 68 3.75 -15.69 0.76
C THR A 68 4.51 -14.40 1.09
N GLY A 69 5.27 -14.40 2.18
CA GLY A 69 6.16 -13.29 2.51
C GLY A 69 7.14 -12.97 1.38
N LYS A 70 7.64 -14.01 0.70
CA LYS A 70 8.48 -13.87 -0.49
C LYS A 70 7.78 -13.13 -1.63
N GLU A 71 6.55 -13.52 -1.97
CA GLU A 71 5.77 -12.85 -3.02
C GLU A 71 5.51 -11.38 -2.66
N ALA A 72 5.21 -11.07 -1.40
CA ALA A 72 5.01 -9.69 -0.96
C ALA A 72 6.27 -8.83 -1.11
N VAL A 73 7.44 -9.39 -0.77
CA VAL A 73 8.72 -8.69 -0.97
C VAL A 73 9.01 -8.52 -2.46
N ASP A 74 8.85 -9.57 -3.26
CA ASP A 74 9.08 -9.51 -4.71
C ASP A 74 8.16 -8.47 -5.38
N PHE A 75 6.90 -8.36 -4.94
CA PHE A 75 5.98 -7.32 -5.38
C PHE A 75 6.46 -5.92 -5.02
N LEU A 76 6.85 -5.68 -3.76
CA LEU A 76 7.35 -4.36 -3.33
C LEU A 76 8.67 -3.96 -4.00
N MET A 77 9.53 -4.93 -4.29
CA MET A 77 10.77 -4.70 -5.05
C MET A 77 10.49 -4.13 -6.44
N VAL A 78 9.34 -4.45 -7.05
CA VAL A 78 8.90 -3.89 -8.34
C VAL A 78 8.11 -2.60 -8.17
N LEU A 79 7.26 -2.50 -7.13
CA LEU A 79 6.40 -1.34 -6.90
C LEU A 79 7.18 -0.12 -6.40
N LEU A 80 8.04 -0.26 -5.39
CA LEU A 80 8.69 0.86 -4.73
C LEU A 80 9.56 1.71 -5.67
N PRO A 81 10.40 1.15 -6.56
CA PRO A 81 11.19 1.94 -7.50
C PRO A 81 10.35 2.82 -8.43
N ARG A 82 9.09 2.45 -8.70
CA ARG A 82 8.16 3.25 -9.52
C ARG A 82 7.56 4.44 -8.75
N LEU A 83 7.53 4.35 -7.42
CA LEU A 83 6.87 5.31 -6.53
C LEU A 83 7.86 6.23 -5.80
N ILE A 84 9.12 5.84 -5.66
CA ILE A 84 10.15 6.67 -5.04
C ILE A 84 10.89 7.48 -6.10
N PHE A 85 11.36 8.67 -5.71
CA PHE A 85 12.17 9.52 -6.59
C PHE A 85 13.46 8.81 -7.01
N GLU A 86 13.83 8.99 -8.29
CA GLU A 86 15.04 8.45 -8.91
C GLU A 86 16.27 8.76 -8.05
N GLY A 87 17.01 7.72 -7.66
CA GLY A 87 18.26 7.84 -6.88
C GLY A 87 18.28 7.07 -5.56
N ARG A 88 17.16 6.52 -5.07
CA ARG A 88 17.17 5.58 -3.93
C ARG A 88 17.11 4.14 -4.40
N GLN A 89 18.11 3.35 -4.03
CA GLN A 89 18.08 1.90 -4.22
C GLN A 89 17.09 1.28 -3.22
N VAL A 90 16.35 0.28 -3.70
CA VAL A 90 15.40 -0.49 -2.89
C VAL A 90 15.98 -1.87 -2.66
N ASP A 91 16.24 -2.17 -1.39
CA ASP A 91 16.72 -3.48 -0.95
C ASP A 91 15.56 -4.32 -0.39
N ARG A 92 15.70 -5.64 -0.45
CA ARG A 92 14.71 -6.58 0.14
C ARG A 92 14.54 -6.34 1.65
N SER A 93 15.58 -5.91 2.35
CA SER A 93 15.54 -5.55 3.78
C SER A 93 14.62 -4.34 4.04
N ASN A 94 14.63 -3.34 3.14
CA ASN A 94 13.74 -2.18 3.22
C ASN A 94 12.28 -2.62 3.00
N CYS A 95 12.02 -3.51 2.03
CA CYS A 95 10.70 -4.08 1.81
C CYS A 95 10.20 -4.89 3.02
N THR A 96 11.07 -5.70 3.61
CA THR A 96 10.77 -6.50 4.82
C THR A 96 10.40 -5.58 5.99
N THR A 97 11.15 -4.50 6.19
CA THR A 97 10.88 -3.49 7.24
C THR A 97 9.55 -2.77 6.99
N LEU A 98 9.23 -2.46 5.73
CA LEU A 98 7.96 -1.85 5.35
C LEU A 98 6.78 -2.79 5.61
N LEU A 99 6.92 -4.07 5.26
CA LEU A 99 5.89 -5.10 5.50
C LEU A 99 5.70 -5.37 7.00
N GLN A 100 6.76 -5.28 7.81
CA GLN A 100 6.61 -5.29 9.27
C GLN A 100 5.71 -4.13 9.73
N LYS A 101 5.91 -2.91 9.21
CA LYS A 101 5.03 -1.78 9.54
C LYS A 101 3.59 -2.01 9.08
N PHE A 102 3.37 -2.72 7.97
CA PHE A 102 2.03 -3.09 7.53
C PHE A 102 1.35 -4.03 8.52
N MET A 103 2.11 -4.98 9.09
CA MET A 103 1.61 -5.85 10.17
C MET A 103 1.27 -5.04 11.42
N ASP A 104 2.16 -4.14 11.83
CA ASP A 104 1.99 -3.32 13.05
C ASP A 104 0.76 -2.39 12.94
N GLN A 105 0.41 -1.94 11.73
CA GLN A 105 -0.78 -1.13 11.46
C GLN A 105 -2.03 -1.98 11.14
N GLY A 106 -1.91 -3.31 11.10
CA GLY A 106 -3.02 -4.22 10.81
C GLY A 106 -3.47 -4.27 9.35
N PHE A 107 -2.66 -3.78 8.41
CA PHE A 107 -2.97 -3.87 6.98
C PHE A 107 -2.81 -5.29 6.43
N ILE A 108 -1.93 -6.09 7.04
CA ILE A 108 -1.73 -7.50 6.74
C ILE A 108 -1.60 -8.28 8.05
N ARG A 109 -1.95 -9.56 8.04
CA ARG A 109 -1.88 -10.46 9.18
C ARG A 109 -1.23 -11.76 8.78
N LYS A 110 -0.49 -12.37 9.70
CA LYS A 110 0.06 -13.72 9.53
C LYS A 110 -1.08 -14.74 9.62
N ALA A 111 -1.24 -15.58 8.60
CA ALA A 111 -2.33 -16.57 8.54
C ALA A 111 -2.23 -17.62 9.68
N ARG A 112 -1.01 -17.91 10.12
CA ARG A 112 -0.71 -18.75 11.29
C ARG A 112 0.10 -17.92 12.29
N SER A 113 -0.60 -17.10 13.07
CA SER A 113 0.00 -16.40 14.22
C SER A 113 0.15 -17.38 15.39
N ASN A 114 1.28 -17.30 16.08
CA ASN A 114 1.49 -18.04 17.32
C ASN A 114 1.29 -17.05 18.46
N PRO A 115 0.31 -17.23 19.36
CA PRO A 115 0.02 -16.26 20.42
C PRO A 115 1.21 -16.02 21.37
N ASN A 116 2.17 -16.94 21.41
CA ASN A 116 3.36 -16.85 22.26
C ASN A 116 4.56 -16.18 21.57
N GLU A 117 4.48 -15.86 20.28
CA GLU A 117 5.58 -15.24 19.51
C GLU A 117 5.14 -13.87 18.99
N LYS A 118 6.00 -12.87 19.09
CA LYS A 118 5.74 -11.56 18.47
C LYS A 118 5.65 -11.76 16.95
N ASP A 119 4.54 -11.30 16.37
CA ASP A 119 4.29 -11.38 14.94
C ASP A 119 5.31 -10.54 14.16
N THR A 120 6.38 -11.22 13.74
CA THR A 120 7.47 -10.65 12.94
C THR A 120 7.32 -11.13 11.50
N PHE A 121 7.41 -10.19 10.56
CA PHE A 121 7.39 -10.45 9.13
C PHE A 121 8.63 -11.24 8.70
N ARG A 122 8.46 -12.19 7.79
CA ARG A 122 9.56 -13.03 7.27
C ARG A 122 9.47 -13.11 5.74
N ASP A 123 10.55 -12.76 5.05
CA ASP A 123 10.75 -12.97 3.60
C ASP A 123 10.99 -14.46 3.30
N ASN A 124 9.95 -15.27 3.49
CA ASN A 124 9.99 -16.71 3.23
C ASN A 124 8.60 -17.22 2.80
N ALA A 125 8.41 -18.54 2.78
CA ALA A 125 7.14 -19.15 2.39
C ALA A 125 6.00 -18.94 3.41
N SER A 126 6.19 -18.23 4.53
CA SER A 126 5.12 -17.96 5.51
C SER A 126 3.95 -17.25 4.83
N LEU A 127 2.73 -17.64 5.23
CA LEU A 127 1.51 -17.13 4.62
C LEU A 127 0.96 -15.93 5.40
N TYR A 128 0.54 -14.93 4.63
CA TYR A 128 -0.06 -13.69 5.09
C TYR A 128 -1.36 -13.43 4.31
N MET A 129 -2.25 -12.66 4.93
CA MET A 129 -3.55 -12.25 4.40
C MET A 129 -3.91 -10.84 4.87
#